data_AF-A0A9D6HXS2-F1
#
_entry.id   AF-A0A9D6HXS2-F1
#
_cell.length_a   1.000
_cell.length_b   1.000
_cell.length_c   1.000
_cell.angle_alpha   90.00
_cell.angle_beta   90.00
_cell.angle_gamma   90.00
#
_symmetry.space_group_name_H-M   'P 1'
#
loop_
_entity.id
_entity.type
_entity.pdbx_description
1 polymer ?
#
loop_
_entity_poly.entity_id
_entity_poly.type
_entity_poly.pdbx_seq_one_letter_code
_entity_poly.pdbx_strand_id
1 'polypeptide(L)'
;MIIIAVPAIDSDRNYIIDSATGSPYNNELVYFKDGTTLYRRTLAHPDAAGNTLKTSCPEALSSPSCLSDNKLVENLDSMVFTLYDQDDATTTDPLLARSVKIDLGLEKKSFGNPLTLDNTIRVTLRNQF
;
A
#
# COMPACT_ATOMS: atom_id res chain seq x y z
N MET A 1 -6.21 -5.92 3.94
CA MET A 1 -5.85 -4.59 3.42
C MET A 1 -4.66 -4.08 4.20
N ILE A 2 -3.72 -3.39 3.56
CA ILE A 2 -2.64 -2.65 4.24
C ILE A 2 -2.65 -1.20 3.75
N ILE A 3 -2.33 -0.28 4.65
CA ILE A 3 -2.22 1.16 4.37
C ILE A 3 -0.79 1.57 4.69
N ILE A 4 -0.13 2.22 3.74
CA ILE A 4 1.22 2.77 3.92
C ILE A 4 1.12 4.28 3.84
N ALA A 5 1.45 4.96 4.92
CA ALA A 5 1.60 6.42 4.94
C ALA A 5 2.92 6.80 4.26
N VAL A 6 2.86 7.75 3.32
CA VAL A 6 4.04 8.31 2.65
C VAL A 6 3.96 9.83 2.66
N PRO A 7 5.06 10.55 2.89
CA PRO A 7 5.02 12.01 2.92
C PRO A 7 4.59 12.57 1.55
N ALA A 8 3.83 13.65 1.57
CA ALA A 8 3.47 14.41 0.38
C ALA A 8 4.69 15.16 -0.14
N ILE A 9 4.93 15.08 -1.46
CA ILE A 9 6.06 15.71 -2.12
C ILE A 9 5.60 16.59 -3.28
N ASP A 10 6.28 17.71 -3.47
CA ASP A 10 6.09 18.60 -4.61
C ASP A 10 6.86 18.13 -5.86
N SER A 11 6.77 18.87 -6.97
CA SER A 11 7.46 18.55 -8.22
C SER A 11 8.98 18.59 -8.11
N ASP A 12 9.50 19.34 -7.15
CA ASP A 12 10.93 19.48 -6.85
C ASP A 12 11.43 18.42 -5.86
N ARG A 13 10.54 17.52 -5.43
CA ARG A 13 10.76 16.42 -4.47
C ARG A 13 11.01 16.89 -3.03
N ASN A 14 10.57 18.09 -2.68
CA ASN A 14 10.55 18.53 -1.28
C ASN A 14 9.32 17.99 -0.56
N TYR A 15 9.44 17.74 0.75
CA TYR A 15 8.29 17.44 1.58
C TYR A 15 7.39 18.66 1.71
N ILE A 16 6.09 18.45 1.55
CA ILE A 16 5.09 19.49 1.78
C ILE A 16 4.75 19.47 3.27
N ILE A 17 5.21 20.49 3.98
CA ILE A 17 5.09 20.60 5.44
C ILE A 17 3.81 21.32 5.82
N ASP A 18 3.09 20.75 6.79
CA ASP A 18 2.01 21.43 7.47
C ASP A 18 2.58 22.52 8.40
N SER A 19 2.24 23.77 8.11
CA SER A 19 2.69 24.93 8.90
C SER A 19 2.20 24.94 10.36
N ALA A 20 1.10 24.24 10.67
CA ALA A 20 0.55 24.20 12.03
C ALA A 20 1.30 23.21 12.93
N THR A 21 1.72 22.07 12.38
CA THR A 21 2.36 20.98 13.14
C THR A 21 3.86 20.90 12.92
N GLY A 22 4.38 21.49 11.84
CA GLY A 22 5.77 21.35 11.40
C GLY A 22 6.10 19.96 10.83
N SER A 23 5.10 19.08 10.69
CA SER A 23 5.27 17.72 10.15
C SER A 23 4.88 17.67 8.66
N PRO A 24 5.43 16.74 7.86
CA PRO A 24 4.94 16.52 6.50
C PRO A 24 3.48 16.12 6.49
N TYR A 25 2.70 16.64 5.53
CA TYR A 25 1.42 16.01 5.17
C TYR A 25 1.68 14.58 4.70
N ASN A 26 0.79 13.65 5.02
CA ASN A 26 0.90 12.25 4.63
C ASN A 26 -0.18 11.87 3.62
N ASN A 27 0.26 11.28 2.51
CA ASN A 27 -0.59 10.52 1.61
C ASN A 27 -0.75 9.09 2.13
N GLU A 28 -1.78 8.40 1.65
CA GLU A 28 -1.99 6.99 1.94
C GLU A 28 -1.95 6.14 0.66
N LEU A 29 -1.15 5.08 0.69
CA LEU A 29 -1.15 4.03 -0.31
C LEU A 29 -1.90 2.82 0.27
N VAL A 30 -3.11 2.59 -0.24
CA VAL A 30 -4.01 1.53 0.24
C VAL A 30 -3.93 0.34 -0.70
N TYR A 31 -3.47 -0.80 -0.19
CA TYR A 31 -3.41 -2.05 -0.94
C TYR A 31 -4.51 -2.99 -0.47
N PHE A 32 -5.39 -3.37 -1.40
CA PHE A 32 -6.59 -4.14 -1.08
C PHE A 32 -6.91 -5.15 -2.19
N LYS A 33 -7.54 -6.25 -1.79
CA LYS A 33 -8.02 -7.29 -2.68
C LYS A 33 -9.48 -7.00 -3.04
N ASP A 34 -9.82 -7.08 -4.32
CA ASP A 34 -11.19 -7.12 -4.81
C ASP A 34 -11.33 -8.29 -5.79
N GLY A 35 -12.22 -9.23 -5.47
CA GLY A 35 -12.28 -10.53 -6.13
C GLY A 35 -10.93 -11.26 -6.07
N THR A 36 -10.37 -11.62 -7.22
CA THR A 36 -9.03 -12.25 -7.35
C THR A 36 -7.95 -11.24 -7.74
N THR A 37 -8.20 -9.94 -7.59
CA THR A 37 -7.30 -8.90 -8.07
C THR A 37 -6.78 -8.07 -6.89
N LEU A 38 -5.47 -7.82 -6.87
CA LEU A 38 -4.85 -6.87 -5.97
C LEU A 38 -4.83 -5.48 -6.60
N TYR A 39 -5.33 -4.50 -5.87
CA TYR A 39 -5.33 -3.10 -6.26
C TYR A 39 -4.48 -2.25 -5.32
N ARG A 40 -3.96 -1.14 -5.84
CA ARG A 40 -3.42 -0.02 -5.08
C ARG A 40 -4.25 1.23 -5.35
N ARG A 41 -4.85 1.76 -4.29
CA ARG A 41 -5.45 3.10 -4.26
C ARG A 41 -4.47 4.10 -3.66
N THR A 42 -4.39 5.26 -4.27
CA THR A 42 -3.66 6.41 -3.73
C THR A 42 -4.67 7.37 -3.15
N LEU A 43 -4.47 7.83 -1.92
CA LEU A 43 -5.21 8.92 -1.32
C LEU A 43 -4.24 10.08 -1.09
N ALA A 44 -4.35 11.12 -1.90
CA ALA A 44 -3.54 12.32 -1.74
C ALA A 44 -4.10 13.16 -0.58
N HIS A 45 -3.22 13.71 0.26
CA HIS A 45 -3.64 14.61 1.33
C HIS A 45 -4.33 15.85 0.73
N PRO A 46 -5.57 16.19 1.13
CA PRO A 46 -6.35 17.25 0.49
C PRO A 46 -5.73 18.65 0.63
N ASP A 47 -5.06 18.90 1.76
CA ASP A 47 -4.48 20.21 2.09
C ASP A 47 -3.02 20.38 1.60
N ALA A 48 -2.42 19.34 1.02
CA ALA A 48 -1.05 19.40 0.52
C ALA A 48 -1.01 20.05 -0.88
N ALA A 49 -1.03 21.38 -0.93
CA ALA A 49 -0.93 22.13 -2.18
C ALA A 49 0.37 21.79 -2.93
N GLY A 50 0.28 21.50 -4.23
CA GLY A 50 1.43 21.09 -5.05
C GLY A 50 1.81 19.61 -4.96
N ASN A 51 1.05 18.79 -4.25
CA ASN A 51 1.28 17.36 -4.14
C ASN A 51 1.29 16.66 -5.51
N THR A 52 2.34 15.90 -5.76
CA THR A 52 2.52 15.13 -7.00
C THR A 52 1.61 13.92 -7.09
N LEU A 53 1.22 13.34 -5.95
CA LEU A 53 0.26 12.25 -5.94
C LEU A 53 -1.16 12.78 -6.10
N LYS A 54 -1.96 12.03 -6.86
CA LYS A 54 -3.39 12.29 -7.03
C LYS A 54 -4.20 11.14 -6.45
N THR A 55 -5.32 11.49 -5.83
CA THR A 55 -6.27 10.49 -5.36
C THR A 55 -6.78 9.65 -6.53
N SER A 56 -6.78 8.33 -6.35
CA SER A 56 -7.39 7.38 -7.29
C SER A 56 -8.76 6.92 -6.78
N CYS A 57 -9.59 6.50 -7.72
CA CYS A 57 -10.98 6.12 -7.50
C CYS A 57 -11.24 4.68 -7.96
N PRO A 58 -12.28 4.02 -7.43
CA PRO A 58 -12.80 2.80 -8.04
C PRO A 58 -13.05 3.01 -9.54
N GLU A 59 -12.83 1.98 -10.36
CA GLU A 59 -12.97 2.07 -11.82
C GLU A 59 -14.33 2.65 -12.26
N ALA A 60 -15.41 2.23 -11.59
CA ALA A 60 -16.78 2.70 -11.83
C ALA A 60 -16.99 4.20 -11.53
N LEU A 61 -16.12 4.81 -10.73
CA LEU A 61 -16.17 6.23 -10.36
C LEU A 61 -15.00 7.02 -10.96
N SER A 62 -14.19 6.40 -11.83
CA SER A 62 -13.00 7.03 -12.38
C SER A 62 -13.36 8.17 -13.33
N SER A 63 -12.52 9.20 -13.31
CA SER A 63 -12.67 10.40 -14.13
C SER A 63 -11.29 10.98 -14.45
N PRO A 64 -11.17 11.97 -15.36
CA PRO A 64 -9.90 12.65 -15.60
C PRO A 64 -9.29 13.33 -14.36
N SER A 65 -10.11 13.65 -13.34
CA SER A 65 -9.64 14.24 -12.07
C SER A 65 -9.33 13.19 -11.00
N CYS A 66 -9.85 11.96 -11.14
CA CYS A 66 -9.60 10.85 -10.23
C CYS A 66 -9.41 9.57 -11.03
N LEU A 67 -8.15 9.24 -11.33
CA LEU A 67 -7.81 8.07 -12.14
C LEU A 67 -8.25 6.79 -11.44
N SER A 68 -8.48 5.72 -12.19
CA SER A 68 -8.84 4.43 -11.62
C SER A 68 -7.73 3.90 -10.70
N ASP A 69 -8.12 3.11 -9.69
CA ASP A 69 -7.19 2.39 -8.83
C ASP A 69 -6.27 1.50 -9.66
N ASN A 70 -5.00 1.41 -9.26
CA ASN A 70 -4.01 0.67 -10.01
C ASN A 70 -4.18 -0.83 -9.76
N LYS A 71 -4.52 -1.58 -10.80
CA LYS A 71 -4.44 -3.05 -10.78
C LYS A 71 -2.97 -3.47 -10.71
N LEU A 72 -2.60 -4.23 -9.68
CA LEU A 72 -1.22 -4.71 -9.48
C LEU A 72 -1.02 -6.14 -9.98
N VAL A 73 -1.92 -7.04 -9.60
CA VAL A 73 -1.85 -8.47 -9.98
C VAL A 73 -3.24 -9.08 -10.01
N GLU A 74 -3.45 -10.03 -10.91
CA GLU A 74 -4.66 -10.87 -11.00
C GLU A 74 -4.36 -12.29 -10.52
N ASN A 75 -5.42 -13.06 -10.28
CA ASN A 75 -5.32 -14.45 -9.80
C ASN A 75 -4.73 -14.54 -8.39
N LEU A 76 -4.95 -13.51 -7.55
CA LEU A 76 -4.58 -13.49 -6.15
C LEU A 76 -5.49 -14.47 -5.36
N ASP A 77 -4.90 -15.58 -4.96
CA ASP A 77 -5.53 -16.57 -4.11
C ASP A 77 -5.46 -16.12 -2.64
N SER A 78 -4.25 -15.93 -2.11
CA SER A 78 -4.01 -15.56 -0.71
C SER A 78 -3.08 -14.34 -0.56
N MET A 79 -3.30 -13.59 0.52
CA MET A 79 -2.49 -12.43 0.88
C MET A 79 -2.47 -12.30 2.40
N VAL A 80 -1.35 -12.69 3.01
CA VAL A 80 -1.20 -12.77 4.47
C VAL A 80 -0.13 -11.79 4.92
N PHE A 81 -0.44 -11.05 5.98
CA PHE A 81 0.49 -10.14 6.64
C PHE A 81 0.87 -10.71 7.99
N THR A 82 2.18 -10.80 8.24
CA THR A 82 2.71 -11.17 9.55
C THR A 82 3.60 -10.05 10.04
N LEU A 83 3.29 -9.50 11.21
CA LEU A 83 4.09 -8.46 11.84
C LEU A 83 5.13 -9.12 12.75
N TYR A 84 6.33 -8.54 12.80
CA TYR A 84 7.41 -8.98 13.66
C TYR A 84 7.94 -7.81 14.46
N ASP A 85 8.22 -8.01 15.74
CA ASP A 85 8.78 -7.00 16.64
C ASP A 85 10.32 -6.88 16.50
N GLN A 86 10.95 -6.21 17.47
CA GLN A 86 12.39 -5.98 17.50
C GLN A 86 13.23 -7.24 17.73
N ASP A 87 12.63 -8.28 18.32
CA ASP A 87 13.29 -9.54 18.68
C ASP A 87 12.99 -10.64 17.65
N ASP A 88 12.46 -10.25 16.47
CA ASP A 88 12.00 -11.14 15.41
C ASP A 88 10.84 -12.07 15.84
N ALA A 89 10.11 -11.73 16.90
CA ALA A 89 8.94 -12.47 17.32
C ALA A 89 7.69 -11.97 16.60
N THR A 90 6.78 -12.89 16.22
CA THR A 90 5.51 -12.51 15.61
C THR A 90 4.67 -11.73 16.61
N THR A 91 4.15 -10.58 16.20
CA THR A 91 3.29 -9.74 17.03
C THR A 91 1.98 -9.45 16.33
N THR A 92 0.93 -9.19 17.12
CA THR A 92 -0.33 -8.63 16.62
C THR A 92 -0.44 -7.13 16.89
N ASP A 93 0.49 -6.57 17.68
CA ASP A 93 0.53 -5.15 18.00
C ASP A 93 1.30 -4.39 16.89
N PRO A 94 0.63 -3.57 16.07
CA PRO A 94 1.28 -2.80 15.03
C PRO A 94 2.25 -1.74 15.56
N LEU A 95 2.11 -1.28 16.82
CA LEU A 95 3.01 -0.31 17.42
C LEU A 95 4.37 -0.91 17.79
N LEU A 96 4.39 -2.21 18.07
CA LEU A 96 5.61 -2.96 18.37
C LEU A 96 6.28 -3.50 17.10
N ALA A 97 5.56 -3.53 15.97
CA ALA A 97 6.07 -4.06 14.72
C ALA A 97 7.30 -3.27 14.22
N ARG A 98 8.36 -4.01 13.87
CA ARG A 98 9.59 -3.53 13.23
C ARG A 98 9.75 -4.05 11.81
N SER A 99 9.01 -5.08 11.43
CA SER A 99 8.92 -5.51 10.05
C SER A 99 7.58 -6.16 9.75
N VAL A 100 7.22 -6.17 8.47
CA VAL A 100 6.03 -6.82 7.94
C VAL A 100 6.49 -7.82 6.90
N LYS A 101 6.14 -9.09 7.09
CA LYS A 101 6.20 -10.11 6.05
C LYS A 101 4.87 -10.14 5.32
N ILE A 102 4.95 -10.21 4.00
CA ILE A 102 3.82 -10.29 3.09
C ILE A 102 4.00 -11.59 2.31
N ASP A 103 3.07 -12.51 2.50
CA ASP A 103 2.96 -13.74 1.72
C ASP A 103 1.83 -13.57 0.71
N LEU A 104 2.16 -13.68 -0.58
CA LEU A 104 1.24 -13.59 -1.71
C LEU A 104 1.17 -14.95 -2.40
N GLY A 105 0.00 -15.58 -2.40
CA GLY A 105 -0.28 -16.77 -3.20
C GLY A 105 -1.09 -16.38 -4.43
N LEU A 106 -0.58 -16.72 -5.61
CA LEU A 106 -1.31 -16.60 -6.87
C LEU A 106 -1.70 -18.00 -7.37
N GLU A 107 -2.93 -18.17 -7.83
CA GLU A 107 -3.39 -19.43 -8.44
C GLU A 107 -4.14 -19.14 -9.74
N LYS A 108 -3.65 -19.72 -10.84
CA LYS A 108 -4.35 -19.75 -12.13
C LYS A 108 -4.64 -21.17 -12.56
N LYS A 109 -5.90 -21.49 -12.84
CA LYS A 109 -6.25 -22.79 -13.44
C LYS A 109 -5.88 -22.80 -14.93
N SER A 110 -5.07 -23.78 -15.33
CA SER A 110 -4.68 -23.99 -16.73
C SER A 110 -4.69 -25.48 -17.05
N PHE A 111 -5.35 -25.86 -18.15
CA PHE A 111 -5.48 -27.25 -18.59
C PHE A 111 -5.95 -28.23 -17.50
N GLY A 112 -6.87 -27.79 -16.63
CA GLY A 112 -7.43 -28.61 -15.55
C GLY A 112 -6.55 -28.74 -14.31
N ASN A 113 -5.34 -28.16 -14.31
CA ASN A 113 -4.44 -28.16 -13.15
C ASN A 113 -4.24 -26.73 -12.61
N PRO A 114 -4.08 -26.55 -11.29
CA PRO A 114 -3.70 -25.27 -10.73
C PRO A 114 -2.22 -24.99 -11.02
N LEU A 115 -1.93 -23.81 -11.56
CA LEU A 115 -0.59 -23.22 -11.60
C LEU A 115 -0.50 -22.23 -10.44
N THR A 116 0.35 -22.53 -9.46
CA THR A 116 0.54 -21.69 -8.27
C THR A 116 1.87 -20.95 -8.31
N LEU A 117 1.89 -19.74 -7.75
CA LEU A 117 3.10 -18.98 -7.50
C LEU A 117 2.99 -18.33 -6.12
N ASP A 118 3.90 -18.72 -5.23
CA ASP A 118 4.03 -18.12 -3.90
C ASP A 118 5.17 -17.11 -3.90
N ASN A 119 4.90 -15.90 -3.42
CA ASN A 119 5.89 -14.86 -3.22
C ASN A 119 5.89 -14.41 -1.77
N THR A 120 7.06 -14.41 -1.17
CA THR A 120 7.28 -13.93 0.18
C THR A 120 8.21 -12.72 0.15
N ILE A 121 7.75 -11.60 0.71
CA ILE A 121 8.53 -10.38 0.83
C ILE A 121 8.54 -9.98 2.30
N ARG A 122 9.69 -9.54 2.82
CA ARG A 122 9.80 -8.97 4.17
C ARG A 122 10.33 -7.55 4.10
N VAL A 123 9.58 -6.61 4.67
CA VAL A 123 9.90 -5.18 4.68
C VAL A 123 10.17 -4.75 6.11
N THR A 124 11.28 -4.06 6.35
CA THR A 124 11.59 -3.47 7.67
C THR A 124 10.99 -2.07 7.77
N LEU A 125 10.26 -1.81 8.84
CA LEU A 125 9.73 -0.50 9.19
C LEU A 125 10.82 0.29 9.91
N ARG A 126 11.44 1.26 9.24
CA ARG A 126 12.40 2.18 9.86
C ARG A 126 11.75 3.55 10.02
N ASN A 127 11.20 3.82 11.20
CA ASN A 127 10.93 5.19 11.62
C ASN A 127 12.24 5.79 12.12
N GLN A 128 12.79 6.75 11.38
CA GLN A 128 13.91 7.57 11.84
C GLN A 128 13.38 8.92 12.35
N PHE A 129 12.60 8.92 13.43
CA PHE A 129 12.23 10.14 14.15
C PHE A 129 12.07 9.82 15.63
#